data_AF-U6KS10-F1
#
_entry.id   AF-U6KS10-F1
#
_cell.length_a   1.000
_cell.length_b   1.000
_cell.length_c   1.000
_cell.angle_alpha   90.00
_cell.angle_beta   90.00
_cell.angle_gamma   90.00
#
_symmetry.space_group_name_H-M   'P 1'
#
loop_
_entity.id
_entity.type
_entity.pdbx_description
1 polymer ?
#
loop_
_entity_poly.entity_id
_entity_poly.type
_entity_poly.pdbx_seq_one_letter_code
_entity_poly.pdbx_strand_id
1 'polypeptide(L)'
;MLEALWECRCAATRPGDLLALVGSHERLGHWSPHKAVVLTTDAASFPTWRTGPLAFAGPPRGPLSLEYKFLILRAGGGVEWEALSSNRSASLPADSVSHIQNVWGSLAGRRGDTAGSADEAGGGGLRPALKRSAFILANTGPISDYYLMDKTIGRGTWGEVKLVVDKQTKARRAAKKIPKCYIEDAERFRQEIEIMKALDHPNIVRLFETFEDASAFYLVMEFCGGGELFDRLLAAGALTERLACAVMRQVRLLLLRCCCCCAPAALLLPSCCAPAA
;
A
#
# COMPACT_ATOMS: atom_id res chain seq x y z
N MET A 1 27.87 -17.13 2.32
CA MET A 1 27.81 -15.93 1.44
C MET A 1 26.42 -15.91 0.85
N LEU A 2 25.71 -14.79 0.92
CA LEU A 2 24.33 -14.69 0.45
C LEU A 2 24.34 -14.41 -1.04
N GLU A 3 23.54 -15.13 -1.83
CA GLU A 3 23.39 -14.83 -3.25
C GLU A 3 21.94 -14.52 -3.58
N ALA A 4 21.72 -13.55 -4.46
CA ALA A 4 20.40 -13.30 -4.99
C ALA A 4 20.42 -12.96 -6.48
N LEU A 5 19.38 -13.42 -7.17
CA LEU A 5 19.14 -13.14 -8.59
C LEU A 5 17.79 -12.46 -8.72
N TRP A 6 17.76 -11.35 -9.45
CA TRP A 6 16.52 -10.64 -9.76
C TRP A 6 16.06 -10.99 -11.16
N GLU A 7 14.79 -11.34 -11.26
CA GLU A 7 14.07 -11.46 -12.52
C GLU A 7 12.97 -10.40 -12.54
N CYS A 8 12.90 -9.59 -13.59
CA CYS A 8 11.87 -8.59 -13.77
C CYS A 8 11.22 -8.72 -15.15
N ARG A 9 9.90 -8.91 -15.18
CA ARG A 9 9.14 -8.82 -16.41
C ARG A 9 8.81 -7.35 -16.72
N CYS A 10 9.47 -6.77 -17.73
CA CYS A 10 9.28 -5.39 -18.17
C CYS A 10 9.06 -5.33 -19.68
N ALA A 11 7.85 -4.93 -20.08
CA ALA A 11 7.48 -4.68 -21.48
C ALA A 11 7.53 -3.18 -21.86
N ALA A 12 7.88 -2.29 -20.92
CA ALA A 12 7.88 -0.84 -21.12
C ALA A 12 9.17 -0.30 -21.79
N THR A 13 10.16 -1.16 -21.99
CA THR A 13 11.42 -0.85 -22.67
C THR A 13 11.24 -0.83 -24.19
N ARG A 14 11.91 0.10 -24.86
CA ARG A 14 12.02 0.16 -26.33
C ARG A 14 13.36 -0.42 -26.78
N PRO A 15 13.55 -0.76 -28.08
CA PRO A 15 14.85 -1.18 -28.58
C PRO A 15 15.95 -0.16 -28.25
N GLY A 16 17.03 -0.63 -27.64
CA GLY A 16 18.15 0.20 -27.17
C GLY A 16 18.02 0.69 -25.71
N ASP A 17 16.86 0.53 -25.07
CA ASP A 17 16.73 0.78 -23.64
C ASP A 17 17.30 -0.38 -22.83
N LEU A 18 17.79 -0.08 -21.62
CA LEU A 18 18.26 -1.08 -20.66
C LEU A 18 17.39 -1.03 -19.40
N LEU A 19 17.06 -2.19 -18.85
CA LEU A 19 16.48 -2.28 -17.52
C LEU A 19 17.60 -2.43 -16.49
N ALA A 20 17.54 -1.67 -15.41
CA ALA A 20 18.52 -1.70 -14.34
C ALA A 20 17.85 -1.75 -12.96
N LEU A 21 18.60 -2.25 -11.99
CA LEU A 21 18.24 -2.44 -10.59
C LEU A 21 19.13 -1.54 -9.73
N VAL A 22 18.52 -0.77 -8.83
CA VAL A 22 19.22 0.08 -7.88
C VAL A 22 18.63 -0.09 -6.49
N GLY A 23 19.41 0.08 -5.42
CA GLY A 23 18.91 -0.15 -4.07
C GLY A 23 19.80 0.39 -2.95
N SER A 24 19.42 0.07 -1.72
CA SER A 24 20.02 0.59 -0.48
C SER A 24 21.42 0.06 -0.19
N HIS A 25 21.79 -1.10 -0.74
CA HIS A 25 23.08 -1.74 -0.52
C HIS A 25 24.13 -1.30 -1.56
N GLU A 26 25.41 -1.36 -1.19
CA GLU A 26 26.55 -0.96 -2.05
C GLU A 26 26.54 -1.71 -3.39
N ARG A 27 26.30 -3.02 -3.34
CA ARG A 27 26.15 -3.89 -4.53
C ARG A 27 24.97 -3.52 -5.43
N LEU A 28 23.99 -2.77 -4.93
CA LEU A 28 22.88 -2.22 -5.69
C LEU A 28 23.07 -0.71 -5.99
N GLY A 29 24.25 -0.17 -5.75
CA GLY A 29 24.63 1.17 -6.16
C GLY A 29 24.17 2.32 -5.26
N HIS A 30 23.67 2.06 -4.04
CA HIS A 30 23.19 3.09 -3.09
C HIS A 30 22.30 4.15 -3.76
N TRP A 31 21.21 3.70 -4.40
CA TRP A 31 20.25 4.58 -5.09
C TRP A 31 20.83 5.44 -6.23
N SER A 32 22.05 5.18 -6.70
CA SER A 32 22.69 5.91 -7.79
C SER A 32 22.53 5.20 -9.14
N PRO A 33 21.86 5.82 -10.15
CA PRO A 33 21.66 5.19 -11.47
C PRO A 33 22.96 4.79 -12.20
N HIS A 34 24.03 5.56 -12.03
CA HIS A 34 25.34 5.27 -12.63
C HIS A 34 26.02 4.02 -12.06
N LYS A 35 25.59 3.57 -10.88
CA LYS A 35 26.06 2.36 -10.20
C LYS A 35 25.01 1.25 -10.19
N ALA A 36 23.93 1.42 -10.96
CA ALA A 36 22.84 0.45 -11.00
C ALA A 36 23.31 -0.85 -11.69
N VAL A 37 22.77 -1.97 -11.23
CA VAL A 37 23.02 -3.27 -11.83
C VAL A 37 22.14 -3.42 -13.05
N VAL A 38 22.74 -3.49 -14.25
CA VAL A 38 21.99 -3.67 -15.49
C VAL A 38 21.52 -5.12 -15.61
N LEU A 39 20.25 -5.31 -15.93
CA LEU A 39 19.65 -6.60 -16.24
C LEU A 39 19.81 -6.90 -17.73
N THR A 40 19.89 -8.18 -18.06
CA THR A 40 19.97 -8.65 -19.45
C THR A 40 18.66 -9.30 -19.88
N THR A 41 18.35 -9.19 -21.17
CA THR A 41 17.27 -9.90 -21.87
C THR A 41 17.73 -10.20 -23.29
N ASP A 42 17.04 -11.10 -23.97
CA ASP A 42 17.24 -11.38 -25.39
C ASP A 42 15.89 -11.46 -26.12
N ALA A 43 15.91 -11.62 -27.44
CA ALA A 43 14.70 -11.65 -28.26
C ALA A 43 13.76 -12.82 -27.90
N ALA A 44 14.28 -13.93 -27.37
CA ALA A 44 13.49 -15.10 -26.99
C ALA A 44 12.88 -14.95 -25.57
N SER A 45 13.56 -14.22 -24.69
CA SER A 45 13.23 -14.07 -23.28
C SER A 45 12.42 -12.81 -22.98
N PHE A 46 12.46 -11.80 -23.87
CA PHE A 46 11.66 -10.58 -23.75
C PHE A 46 10.16 -10.92 -23.60
N PRO A 47 9.41 -10.32 -22.63
CA PRO A 47 9.76 -9.15 -21.82
C PRO A 47 10.42 -9.46 -20.46
N THR A 48 11.12 -10.58 -20.31
CA THR A 48 11.74 -11.01 -19.04
C THR A 48 13.22 -10.61 -19.01
N TRP A 49 13.61 -9.91 -17.95
CA TRP A 49 14.96 -9.41 -17.72
C TRP A 49 15.55 -10.06 -16.48
N ARG A 50 16.86 -10.35 -16.46
CA ARG A 50 17.51 -11.03 -15.32
C ARG A 50 18.85 -10.40 -14.97
N THR A 51 19.21 -10.41 -13.69
CA THR A 51 20.59 -10.17 -13.26
C THR A 51 21.39 -11.48 -13.32
N GLY A 52 22.72 -11.40 -13.37
CA GLY A 52 23.55 -12.50 -12.89
C GLY A 52 23.39 -12.68 -11.36
N PRO A 53 23.89 -13.78 -10.77
CA PRO A 53 23.95 -13.95 -9.32
C PRO A 53 24.74 -12.81 -8.67
N LEU A 54 24.12 -12.13 -7.71
CA LEU A 54 24.76 -11.08 -6.93
C LEU A 54 25.08 -11.61 -5.53
N ALA A 55 26.37 -11.60 -5.18
CA ALA A 55 26.83 -11.94 -3.84
C ALA A 55 26.73 -10.73 -2.89
N PHE A 56 26.23 -10.97 -1.68
CA PHE A 56 26.09 -10.00 -0.61
C PHE A 56 26.85 -10.46 0.65
N ALA A 57 27.51 -9.50 1.31
CA ALA A 57 28.02 -9.69 2.66
C ALA A 57 26.84 -9.61 3.64
N GLY A 58 26.55 -10.73 4.31
CA GLY A 58 25.44 -10.81 5.26
C GLY A 58 25.80 -10.29 6.66
N PRO A 59 24.81 -9.87 7.46
CA PRO A 59 25.01 -9.57 8.87
C PRO A 59 25.40 -10.85 9.64
N PRO A 60 26.12 -10.73 10.77
CA PRO A 60 26.58 -11.89 11.54
C PRO A 60 25.45 -12.74 12.12
N ARG A 61 24.23 -12.18 12.26
CA ARG A 61 23.01 -12.89 12.66
C ARG A 61 21.79 -12.30 11.95
N GLY A 62 20.93 -13.16 11.39
CA GLY A 62 19.65 -12.78 10.79
C GLY A 62 19.67 -12.59 9.26
N PRO A 63 18.50 -12.41 8.62
CA PRO A 63 18.41 -12.18 7.18
C PRO A 63 18.85 -10.76 6.82
N LEU A 64 19.43 -10.59 5.62
CA LEU A 64 19.78 -9.27 5.09
C LEU A 64 18.52 -8.66 4.44
N SER A 65 18.05 -7.54 4.99
CA SER A 65 16.96 -6.77 4.38
C SER A 65 17.51 -5.75 3.39
N LEU A 66 16.97 -5.75 2.17
CA LEU A 66 17.35 -4.90 1.06
C LEU A 66 16.13 -4.11 0.58
N GLU A 67 16.33 -2.84 0.26
CA GLU A 67 15.38 -2.04 -0.49
C GLU A 67 15.92 -1.77 -1.89
N TYR A 68 15.06 -1.83 -2.91
CA TYR A 68 15.47 -1.65 -4.30
C TYR A 68 14.33 -1.13 -5.20
N LYS A 69 14.67 -0.61 -6.37
CA LYS A 69 13.76 -0.23 -7.45
C LYS A 69 14.36 -0.58 -8.81
N PHE A 70 13.50 -0.75 -9.79
CA PHE A 70 13.93 -0.80 -11.18
C PHE A 70 13.96 0.59 -11.79
N LEU A 71 14.78 0.75 -12.83
CA LEU A 71 14.84 1.92 -13.66
C LEU A 71 15.10 1.51 -15.10
N ILE A 72 14.52 2.24 -16.05
CA ILE A 72 14.81 2.10 -17.47
C ILE A 72 15.82 3.18 -17.83
N LEU A 73 17.00 2.77 -18.26
CA LEU A 73 17.99 3.62 -18.91
C LEU A 73 17.60 3.73 -20.38
N ARG A 74 17.15 4.91 -20.79
CA ARG A 74 16.74 5.17 -22.16
C ARG A 74 17.97 5.30 -23.06
N ALA A 75 17.90 4.83 -24.30
CA ALA A 75 19.00 4.90 -25.27
C ALA A 75 19.56 6.33 -25.46
N GLY A 76 18.70 7.34 -25.30
CA GLY A 76 19.07 8.77 -25.38
C GLY A 76 19.69 9.36 -24.10
N GLY A 77 20.06 8.54 -23.11
CA GLY A 77 20.69 8.98 -21.85
C GLY A 77 19.72 9.40 -20.74
N GLY A 78 18.41 9.30 -20.97
CA GLY A 78 17.40 9.55 -19.93
C GLY A 78 17.29 8.39 -18.94
N VAL A 79 16.91 8.69 -17.69
CA VAL A 79 16.63 7.68 -16.67
C VAL A 79 15.17 7.77 -16.28
N GLU A 80 14.44 6.68 -16.45
CA GLU A 80 13.06 6.55 -16.02
C GLU A 80 12.95 5.61 -14.84
N TRP A 81 12.53 6.16 -13.71
CA TRP A 81 12.34 5.38 -12.50
C TRP A 81 11.05 4.56 -12.60
N GLU A 82 11.08 3.35 -12.05
CA GLU A 82 9.87 2.58 -11.87
C GLU A 82 8.85 3.39 -11.06
N ALA A 83 7.65 3.56 -11.62
CA ALA A 83 6.57 4.39 -11.08
C ALA A 83 5.85 3.73 -9.87
N LEU A 84 6.61 3.08 -8.99
CA LEU A 84 6.15 2.61 -7.69
C LEU A 84 6.35 3.70 -6.64
N SER A 85 5.32 3.91 -5.83
CA SER A 85 5.30 4.89 -4.74
C SER A 85 6.29 4.55 -3.61
N SER A 86 6.72 3.28 -3.50
CA SER A 86 7.68 2.81 -2.51
C SER A 86 8.78 1.95 -3.14
N ASN A 87 9.88 1.80 -2.41
CA ASN A 87 10.94 0.84 -2.74
C ASN A 87 10.42 -0.59 -2.55
N ARG A 88 10.82 -1.50 -3.42
CA ARG A 88 10.62 -2.94 -3.23
C ARG A 88 11.51 -3.38 -2.08
N SER A 89 11.06 -4.34 -1.27
CA SER A 89 11.87 -4.95 -0.22
C SER A 89 12.12 -6.43 -0.51
N ALA A 90 13.31 -6.90 -0.17
CA ALA A 90 13.69 -8.31 -0.18
C ALA A 90 14.38 -8.66 1.13
N SER A 91 14.11 -9.86 1.64
CA SER A 91 14.78 -10.42 2.81
C SER A 91 15.55 -11.65 2.35
N LEU A 92 16.88 -11.58 2.42
CA LEU A 92 17.77 -12.67 2.01
C LEU A 92 18.10 -13.53 3.24
N PRO A 93 17.64 -14.81 3.29
CA PRO A 93 17.97 -15.72 4.37
C PRO A 93 19.46 -16.09 4.36
N ALA A 94 20.07 -16.23 5.53
CA ALA A 94 21.45 -16.70 5.70
C ALA A 94 21.72 -17.97 4.88
N ASP A 95 22.86 -18.00 4.19
CA ASP A 95 23.38 -19.15 3.42
C ASP A 95 22.40 -19.75 2.40
N SER A 96 21.58 -18.91 1.77
CA SER A 96 20.64 -19.32 0.73
C SER A 96 20.80 -18.49 -0.55
N VAL A 97 20.42 -19.09 -1.68
CA VAL A 97 20.28 -18.40 -2.97
C VAL A 97 18.82 -17.97 -3.12
N SER A 98 18.58 -16.66 -3.14
CA SER A 98 17.23 -16.10 -3.28
C SER A 98 16.93 -15.75 -4.74
N HIS A 99 15.88 -16.32 -5.30
CA HIS A 99 15.36 -15.91 -6.61
C HIS A 99 14.20 -14.93 -6.41
N ILE A 100 14.41 -13.67 -6.80
CA ILE A 100 13.45 -12.59 -6.59
C ILE A 100 12.78 -12.26 -7.92
N GLN A 101 11.52 -12.65 -8.05
CA GLN A 101 10.72 -12.42 -9.25
C GLN A 101 9.84 -11.18 -9.10
N ASN A 102 9.88 -10.30 -10.10
CA ASN A 102 9.19 -9.03 -10.13
C ASN A 102 8.55 -8.79 -11.50
N VAL A 103 7.62 -7.84 -11.53
CA VAL A 103 7.01 -7.33 -12.75
C VAL A 103 7.13 -5.82 -12.70
N TRP A 104 7.61 -5.19 -13.77
CA TRP A 104 7.73 -3.73 -13.84
C TRP A 104 6.39 -3.05 -13.53
N GLY A 105 6.42 -2.07 -12.63
CA GLY A 105 5.23 -1.35 -12.20
C GLY A 105 4.25 -2.18 -11.36
N SER A 106 4.63 -3.39 -10.94
CA SER A 106 3.78 -4.28 -10.12
C SER A 106 4.58 -5.03 -9.03
N LEU A 107 4.04 -5.01 -7.81
CA LEU A 107 4.59 -5.73 -6.66
C LEU A 107 4.16 -7.22 -6.61
N ALA A 108 3.35 -7.69 -7.57
CA ALA A 108 2.94 -9.08 -7.64
C ALA A 108 4.08 -9.95 -8.22
N GLY A 109 4.84 -10.64 -7.36
CA GLY A 109 5.77 -11.69 -7.77
C GLY A 109 5.03 -12.95 -8.19
N ARG A 110 5.50 -13.65 -9.23
CA ARG A 110 5.06 -15.03 -9.50
C ARG A 110 5.55 -15.92 -8.35
N ARG A 111 4.66 -16.74 -7.77
CA ARG A 111 5.11 -18.03 -7.23
C ARG A 111 5.34 -18.93 -8.43
N GLY A 112 6.53 -19.51 -8.53
CA GLY A 112 6.87 -20.45 -9.60
C GLY A 112 6.07 -21.73 -9.44
N ASP A 113 5.24 -22.04 -10.44
CA ASP A 113 4.66 -23.37 -10.61
C ASP A 113 5.38 -24.06 -11.77
N THR A 114 6.02 -25.16 -11.45
CA THR A 114 6.52 -26.17 -12.38
C THR A 114 5.39 -26.61 -13.31
N ALA A 115 5.64 -26.51 -14.62
CA ALA A 115 4.70 -26.94 -15.65
C ALA A 115 4.50 -28.46 -15.62
N GLY A 116 3.27 -28.87 -15.34
CA GLY A 116 2.70 -30.17 -15.67
C GLY A 116 1.30 -29.94 -16.26
N SER A 117 1.20 -30.19 -17.57
CA SER A 117 0.00 -30.53 -18.38
C SER A 117 -1.34 -29.82 -18.14
N ALA A 118 -1.75 -29.11 -19.19
CA ALA A 118 -3.08 -29.03 -19.82
C ALA A 118 -4.30 -29.59 -19.06
N ASP A 119 -5.32 -28.74 -18.87
CA ASP A 119 -6.52 -28.83 -19.72
C ASP A 119 -7.41 -27.57 -19.62
N GLU A 120 -8.17 -27.36 -20.68
CA GLU A 120 -8.93 -26.18 -21.05
C GLU A 120 -10.21 -25.90 -20.23
N ALA A 121 -10.56 -24.60 -20.27
CA ALA A 121 -11.90 -24.01 -20.34
C ALA A 121 -12.81 -23.99 -19.10
N GLY A 122 -13.15 -22.75 -18.70
CA GLY A 122 -14.47 -22.48 -18.10
C GLY A 122 -14.52 -21.47 -16.95
N GLY A 123 -14.35 -20.18 -17.27
CA GLY A 123 -15.04 -19.04 -16.63
C GLY A 123 -15.22 -18.99 -15.10
N GLY A 124 -14.42 -18.15 -14.44
CA GLY A 124 -14.69 -17.72 -13.06
C GLY A 124 -13.53 -17.02 -12.36
N GLY A 125 -12.85 -16.08 -13.02
CA GLY A 125 -11.66 -15.42 -12.46
C GLY A 125 -11.98 -14.51 -11.26
N LEU A 126 -11.77 -15.01 -10.04
CA LEU A 126 -11.66 -14.21 -8.83
C LEU A 126 -10.45 -13.27 -8.96
N ARG A 127 -10.74 -11.97 -9.17
CA ARG A 127 -9.74 -10.89 -9.13
C ARG A 127 -9.01 -10.91 -7.77
N PRO A 128 -7.67 -10.88 -7.72
CA PRO A 128 -6.98 -10.62 -6.46
C PRO A 128 -7.34 -9.20 -6.03
N ALA A 129 -8.00 -9.06 -4.87
CA ALA A 129 -8.39 -7.77 -4.34
C ALA A 129 -7.14 -6.95 -4.02
N LEU A 130 -6.87 -5.94 -4.86
CA LEU A 130 -5.91 -4.87 -4.58
C LEU A 130 -6.19 -4.30 -3.19
N LYS A 131 -5.24 -4.41 -2.26
CA LYS A 131 -5.41 -3.81 -0.93
C LYS A 131 -5.26 -2.31 -1.03
N ARG A 132 -6.32 -1.60 -0.66
CA ARG A 132 -6.46 -0.14 -0.72
C ARG A 132 -5.35 0.64 -0.01
N SER A 133 -4.71 0.06 1.02
CA SER A 133 -3.58 0.66 1.74
C SER A 133 -2.44 1.11 0.84
N ALA A 134 -2.22 0.40 -0.27
CA ALA A 134 -1.15 0.69 -1.22
C ALA A 134 -1.37 2.00 -2.02
N PHE A 135 -2.57 2.57 -1.99
CA PHE A 135 -2.93 3.78 -2.74
C PHE A 135 -3.05 5.04 -1.88
N ILE A 136 -2.81 4.95 -0.56
CA ILE A 136 -2.94 6.10 0.33
C ILE A 136 -1.61 6.83 0.45
N LEU A 137 -1.49 7.91 -0.32
CA LEU A 137 -0.27 8.71 -0.45
C LEU A 137 0.01 9.48 0.85
N ALA A 138 1.25 9.40 1.35
CA ALA A 138 1.73 10.24 2.44
C ALA A 138 2.53 11.42 1.87
N ASN A 139 1.99 12.63 2.00
CA ASN A 139 2.54 13.85 1.44
C ASN A 139 3.14 14.72 2.55
N THR A 140 4.33 15.26 2.30
CA THR A 140 5.03 16.21 3.21
C THR A 140 4.81 17.68 2.82
N GLY A 141 4.14 17.93 1.68
CA GLY A 141 3.79 19.27 1.22
C GLY A 141 2.49 19.80 1.85
N PRO A 142 2.22 21.12 1.74
CA PRO A 142 1.00 21.69 2.27
C PRO A 142 -0.22 21.16 1.50
N ILE A 143 -1.22 20.68 2.25
CA ILE A 143 -2.46 20.13 1.68
C ILE A 143 -3.20 21.12 0.75
N SER A 144 -2.98 22.42 0.96
CA SER A 144 -3.52 23.49 0.10
C SER A 144 -3.04 23.44 -1.34
N ASP A 145 -1.91 22.77 -1.63
CA ASP A 145 -1.40 22.65 -2.99
C ASP A 145 -2.24 21.69 -3.82
N TYR A 146 -2.80 20.67 -3.18
CA TYR A 146 -3.56 19.59 -3.81
C TYR A 146 -5.07 19.81 -3.71
N TYR A 147 -5.53 20.46 -2.64
CA TYR A 147 -6.94 20.59 -2.31
C TYR A 147 -7.36 22.05 -2.11
N LEU A 148 -8.55 22.39 -2.60
CA LEU A 148 -9.24 23.63 -2.27
C LEU A 148 -10.01 23.41 -0.97
N MET A 149 -9.68 24.20 0.06
CA MET A 149 -10.35 24.15 1.36
C MET A 149 -11.68 24.90 1.29
N ASP A 150 -12.75 24.24 1.73
CA ASP A 150 -14.10 24.80 1.81
C ASP A 150 -14.53 24.84 3.30
N LYS A 151 -15.83 24.94 3.57
CA LYS A 151 -16.42 25.07 4.90
C LYS A 151 -16.08 23.91 5.83
N THR A 152 -16.00 24.22 7.12
CA THR A 152 -15.94 23.22 8.19
C THR A 152 -17.26 22.46 8.25
N ILE A 153 -17.21 21.14 8.14
CA ILE A 153 -18.37 20.23 8.15
C ILE A 153 -18.48 19.44 9.45
N GLY A 154 -17.45 19.45 10.29
CA GLY A 154 -17.49 18.84 11.62
C GLY A 154 -16.40 19.38 12.52
N ARG A 155 -16.68 19.41 13.82
CA ARG A 155 -15.68 19.67 14.87
C ARG A 155 -15.76 18.51 15.86
N GLY A 156 -14.67 17.75 15.96
CA GLY A 156 -14.53 16.67 16.91
C GLY A 156 -13.60 17.06 18.06
N THR A 157 -13.51 16.18 19.05
CA THR A 157 -12.57 16.29 20.18
C THR A 157 -11.10 16.33 19.74
N TRP A 158 -10.76 15.66 18.64
CA TRP A 158 -9.38 15.56 18.12
C TRP A 158 -9.08 16.50 16.94
N GLY A 159 -9.96 17.46 16.66
CA GLY A 159 -9.73 18.49 15.64
C GLY A 159 -10.92 18.78 14.73
N GLU A 160 -10.66 19.50 13.64
CA GLU A 160 -11.69 19.97 12.71
C GLU A 160 -11.71 19.14 11.41
N VAL A 161 -12.91 18.99 10.84
CA VAL A 161 -13.12 18.35 9.55
C VAL A 161 -13.65 19.40 8.57
N LYS A 162 -12.93 19.62 7.48
CA LYS A 162 -13.32 20.53 6.40
C LYS A 162 -13.75 19.77 5.16
N LEU A 163 -14.76 20.29 4.47
CA LEU A 163 -15.02 19.90 3.09
C LEU A 163 -13.85 20.40 2.25
N VAL A 164 -13.33 19.56 1.37
CA VAL A 164 -12.27 19.94 0.45
C VAL A 164 -12.58 19.42 -0.95
N VAL A 165 -12.05 20.09 -1.96
CA VAL A 165 -12.19 19.71 -3.36
C VAL A 165 -10.82 19.46 -3.95
N ASP A 166 -10.60 18.27 -4.48
CA ASP A 166 -9.38 17.90 -5.20
C ASP A 166 -9.21 18.81 -6.43
N LYS A 167 -8.06 19.47 -6.55
CA LYS A 167 -7.83 20.41 -7.66
C LYS A 167 -7.74 19.73 -9.03
N GLN A 168 -7.22 18.51 -9.09
CA GLN A 168 -7.06 17.74 -10.31
C GLN A 168 -8.36 17.04 -10.70
N THR A 169 -8.94 16.26 -9.79
CA THR A 169 -10.11 15.42 -10.10
C THR A 169 -11.45 16.13 -9.90
N LYS A 170 -11.46 17.29 -9.23
CA LYS A 170 -12.67 18.01 -8.78
C LYS A 170 -13.55 17.20 -7.83
N ALA A 171 -13.07 16.09 -7.30
CA ALA A 171 -13.81 15.27 -6.36
C ALA A 171 -13.95 15.95 -4.98
N ARG A 172 -15.14 15.87 -4.39
CA ARG A 172 -15.41 16.32 -3.02
C ARG A 172 -14.89 15.29 -2.01
N ARG A 173 -14.15 15.75 -1.00
CA ARG A 173 -13.54 14.95 0.07
C ARG A 173 -13.72 15.63 1.44
N ALA A 174 -13.48 14.90 2.51
CA ALA A 174 -13.39 15.44 3.86
C ALA A 174 -11.93 15.44 4.32
N ALA A 175 -11.39 16.56 4.77
CA ALA A 175 -10.06 16.65 5.35
C ALA A 175 -10.17 16.84 6.87
N LYS A 176 -9.74 15.84 7.64
CA LYS A 176 -9.65 15.94 9.10
C LYS A 176 -8.26 16.44 9.50
N LYS A 177 -8.20 17.62 10.09
CA LYS A 177 -6.98 18.21 10.66
C LYS A 177 -6.84 17.78 12.12
N ILE A 178 -5.71 17.18 12.46
CA ILE A 178 -5.38 16.71 13.81
C ILE A 178 -4.10 17.43 14.25
N PRO A 179 -4.20 18.46 15.09
CA PRO A 179 -3.04 19.16 15.62
C PRO A 179 -2.11 18.21 16.39
N LYS A 180 -0.80 18.31 16.16
CA LYS A 180 0.23 17.51 16.82
C LYS A 180 0.28 17.73 18.34
N CYS A 181 -0.19 18.88 18.83
CA CYS A 181 -0.30 19.13 20.27
C CYS A 181 -1.30 18.22 21.00
N TYR A 182 -2.24 17.58 20.28
CA TYR A 182 -3.14 16.57 20.83
C TYR A 182 -2.57 15.15 20.75
N ILE A 183 -1.35 14.99 20.25
CA ILE A 183 -0.71 13.69 20.03
C ILE A 183 0.48 13.59 20.97
N GLU A 184 0.39 12.69 21.95
CA GLU A 184 1.46 12.43 22.91
C GLU A 184 2.67 11.73 22.26
N ASP A 185 2.40 10.82 21.32
CA ASP A 185 3.42 10.07 20.58
C ASP A 185 3.12 10.06 19.08
N ALA A 186 3.90 10.84 18.33
CA ALA A 186 3.76 10.99 16.89
C ALA A 186 4.09 9.70 16.12
N GLU A 187 5.03 8.88 16.60
CA GLU A 187 5.38 7.61 15.94
C GLU A 187 4.28 6.59 16.11
N ARG A 188 3.73 6.47 17.33
CA ARG A 188 2.56 5.64 17.58
C ARG A 188 1.35 6.09 16.78
N PHE A 189 1.16 7.39 16.61
CA PHE A 189 0.09 7.92 15.77
C PHE A 189 0.27 7.58 14.29
N ARG A 190 1.52 7.59 13.77
CA ARG A 190 1.80 7.13 12.41
C ARG A 190 1.52 5.64 12.23
N GLN A 191 1.79 4.81 13.25
CA GLN A 191 1.39 3.39 13.23
C GLN A 191 -0.14 3.24 13.15
N GLU A 192 -0.90 4.05 13.89
CA GLU A 192 -2.37 4.05 13.81
C GLU A 192 -2.87 4.45 12.42
N ILE A 193 -2.21 5.43 11.77
CA ILE A 193 -2.49 5.80 10.38
C ILE A 193 -2.26 4.61 9.44
N GLU A 194 -1.21 3.82 9.63
CA GLU A 194 -0.95 2.62 8.81
C GLU A 194 -2.05 1.56 8.99
N ILE A 195 -2.58 1.40 10.21
CA ILE A 195 -3.76 0.56 10.46
C ILE A 195 -4.97 1.11 9.69
N MET A 196 -5.23 2.42 9.77
CA MET A 196 -6.32 3.06 9.02
C MET A 196 -6.17 2.89 7.50
N LYS A 197 -4.94 2.89 6.97
CA LYS A 197 -4.69 2.62 5.55
C LYS A 197 -5.07 1.20 5.16
N ALA A 198 -4.84 0.23 6.04
CA ALA A 198 -5.16 -1.18 5.81
C ALA A 198 -6.66 -1.51 5.89
N LEU A 199 -7.48 -0.62 6.46
CA LEU A 199 -8.92 -0.79 6.58
C LEU A 199 -9.62 -0.47 5.25
N ASP A 200 -10.14 -1.50 4.59
CA ASP A 200 -11.00 -1.37 3.40
C ASP A 200 -12.31 -2.15 3.60
N HIS A 201 -13.41 -1.43 3.81
CA HIS A 201 -14.72 -2.00 4.07
C HIS A 201 -15.83 -1.03 3.65
N PRO A 202 -16.95 -1.50 3.06
CA PRO A 202 -18.03 -0.63 2.56
C PRO A 202 -18.69 0.23 3.64
N ASN A 203 -18.59 -0.17 4.92
CA ASN A 203 -19.13 0.58 6.06
C ASN A 203 -18.04 1.33 6.86
N ILE A 204 -16.82 1.46 6.33
CA ILE A 204 -15.74 2.30 6.90
C ILE A 204 -15.49 3.47 5.95
N VAL A 205 -15.35 4.66 6.53
CA VAL A 205 -14.95 5.85 5.77
C VAL A 205 -13.58 5.60 5.15
N ARG A 206 -13.52 5.71 3.82
CA ARG A 206 -12.30 5.40 3.07
C ARG A 206 -11.29 6.54 3.22
N LEU A 207 -10.07 6.19 3.63
CA LEU A 207 -8.91 7.08 3.60
C LEU A 207 -8.34 7.10 2.16
N PHE A 208 -8.00 8.29 1.66
CA PHE A 208 -7.46 8.51 0.32
C PHE A 208 -6.01 8.98 0.37
N GLU A 209 -5.70 9.95 1.22
CA GLU A 209 -4.37 10.54 1.33
C GLU A 209 -4.13 11.03 2.76
N THR A 210 -2.87 11.15 3.13
CA THR A 210 -2.43 11.71 4.41
C THR A 210 -1.40 12.80 4.16
N PHE A 211 -1.52 13.93 4.84
CA PHE A 211 -0.54 15.01 4.80
C PHE A 211 0.02 15.23 6.20
N GLU A 212 1.29 15.56 6.29
CA GLU A 212 1.95 15.92 7.54
C GLU A 212 2.66 17.26 7.36
N ASP A 213 2.32 18.24 8.20
CA ASP A 213 3.07 19.49 8.35
C ASP A 213 3.73 19.58 9.73
N ALA A 214 4.44 20.68 10.02
CA ALA A 214 5.12 20.87 11.29
C ALA A 214 4.17 20.88 12.52
N SER A 215 2.90 21.21 12.33
CA SER A 215 1.92 21.49 13.38
C SER A 215 0.77 20.48 13.47
N ALA A 216 0.47 19.73 12.41
CA ALA A 216 -0.71 18.89 12.30
C ALA A 216 -0.55 17.76 11.27
N PHE A 217 -1.37 16.72 11.47
CA PHE A 217 -1.68 15.71 10.45
C PHE A 217 -3.00 16.05 9.76
N TYR A 218 -3.11 15.72 8.49
CA TYR A 218 -4.35 15.83 7.73
C TYR A 218 -4.70 14.48 7.11
N LEU A 219 -5.92 14.01 7.37
CA LEU A 219 -6.44 12.77 6.81
C LEU A 219 -7.50 13.13 5.76
N VAL A 220 -7.21 12.87 4.49
CA VAL A 220 -8.17 13.07 3.38
C VAL A 220 -9.00 11.82 3.22
N MET A 221 -10.30 11.96 3.43
CA MET A 221 -11.25 10.88 3.57
C MET A 221 -12.47 11.07 2.67
N GLU A 222 -13.27 10.03 2.56
CA GLU A 222 -14.57 10.08 1.91
C GLU A 222 -15.49 11.11 2.56
N PHE A 223 -16.13 11.93 1.72
CA PHE A 223 -17.14 12.86 2.19
C PHE A 223 -18.50 12.15 2.34
N CYS A 224 -18.97 12.00 3.58
CA CYS A 224 -20.27 11.42 3.89
C CYS A 224 -21.33 12.52 4.09
N GLY A 225 -22.03 12.90 3.02
CA GLY A 225 -23.05 13.96 3.06
C GLY A 225 -24.36 13.63 3.78
N GLY A 226 -24.48 12.43 4.39
CA GLY A 226 -25.72 11.91 4.98
C GLY A 226 -26.05 12.42 6.40
N GLY A 227 -25.16 13.20 7.01
CA GLY A 227 -25.30 13.64 8.40
C GLY A 227 -25.03 12.53 9.42
N GLU A 228 -25.18 12.84 10.71
CA GLU A 228 -24.91 11.89 11.80
C GLU A 228 -26.12 11.01 12.13
N LEU A 229 -25.86 9.78 12.57
CA LEU A 229 -26.91 8.85 13.01
C LEU A 229 -27.64 9.38 14.26
N PHE A 230 -26.91 10.04 15.16
CA PHE A 230 -27.46 10.59 16.39
C PHE A 230 -28.49 11.69 16.11
N ASP A 231 -28.20 12.58 15.17
CA ASP A 231 -29.16 13.61 14.73
C ASP A 231 -30.45 12.99 14.19
N ARG A 232 -30.35 11.89 13.45
CA ARG A 232 -31.52 11.16 12.94
C ARG A 232 -32.31 10.48 14.07
N LEU A 233 -31.62 9.96 15.08
CA LEU A 233 -32.28 9.38 16.26
C LEU A 233 -33.01 10.46 17.04
N LEU A 234 -32.39 11.62 17.28
CA LEU A 234 -33.01 12.74 17.97
C LEU A 234 -34.22 13.28 17.21
N ALA A 235 -34.14 13.40 15.89
CA ALA A 235 -35.25 13.86 15.06
C ALA A 235 -36.42 12.86 15.02
N ALA A 236 -36.14 11.57 15.07
CA ALA A 236 -37.16 10.51 15.01
C ALA A 236 -37.67 10.05 16.39
N GLY A 237 -36.97 10.41 17.49
CA GLY A 237 -37.21 9.93 18.85
C GLY A 237 -36.72 8.49 19.08
N ALA A 238 -37.15 7.54 18.24
CA ALA A 238 -36.71 6.16 18.27
C ALA A 238 -36.54 5.60 16.85
N LEU A 239 -35.55 4.72 16.67
CA LEU A 239 -35.42 3.94 15.44
C LEU A 239 -36.43 2.78 15.49
N THR A 240 -37.08 2.49 14.36
CA THR A 240 -37.86 1.25 14.23
C THR A 240 -36.93 0.05 14.37
N GLU A 241 -37.44 -1.06 14.89
CA GLU A 241 -36.67 -2.30 15.06
C GLU A 241 -35.97 -2.73 13.76
N ARG A 242 -36.66 -2.59 12.63
CA ARG A 242 -36.11 -2.88 11.30
C ARG A 242 -34.89 -2.01 10.96
N LEU A 243 -34.94 -0.71 11.23
CA LEU A 243 -33.83 0.22 10.99
C LEU A 243 -32.69 -0.03 11.98
N ALA A 244 -33.02 -0.28 13.25
CA ALA A 244 -32.04 -0.62 14.28
C ALA A 244 -31.28 -1.91 13.91
N CYS A 245 -31.97 -2.98 13.50
CA CYS A 245 -31.35 -4.21 13.02
C CYS A 245 -30.42 -3.97 11.82
N ALA A 246 -30.83 -3.12 10.86
CA ALA A 246 -30.00 -2.82 9.69
C ALA A 246 -28.69 -2.11 10.08
N VAL A 247 -28.77 -1.11 10.97
CA VAL A 247 -27.61 -0.38 11.49
C VAL A 247 -26.71 -1.32 12.31
N MET A 248 -27.29 -2.08 13.24
CA MET A 248 -26.54 -3.01 14.09
C MET A 248 -25.83 -4.10 13.28
N ARG A 249 -26.43 -4.55 12.17
CA ARG A 249 -25.78 -5.49 11.25
C ARG A 249 -24.54 -4.88 10.60
N GLN A 250 -24.60 -3.61 10.18
CA GLN A 250 -23.45 -2.91 9.61
C GLN A 250 -22.32 -2.72 10.63
N VAL A 251 -22.66 -2.36 11.87
CA VAL A 251 -21.70 -2.22 12.99
C VAL A 251 -21.07 -3.56 13.36
N ARG A 252 -21.85 -4.65 13.40
CA ARG A 252 -21.30 -5.99 13.68
C ARG A 252 -20.30 -6.43 12.61
N LEU A 253 -20.62 -6.23 11.33
CA LEU A 253 -19.73 -6.58 10.22
C LEU A 253 -18.42 -5.79 10.27
N LEU A 254 -18.51 -4.50 10.64
CA LEU A 254 -17.36 -3.64 10.88
C LEU A 254 -16.43 -4.21 11.96
N LEU A 255 -16.95 -4.49 13.16
CA LEU A 255 -16.15 -4.93 14.30
C LEU A 255 -15.45 -6.27 14.06
N LEU A 256 -16.15 -7.23 13.43
CA LEU A 256 -15.56 -8.52 13.08
C LEU A 256 -14.35 -8.36 12.15
N ARG A 257 -14.42 -7.44 11.19
CA ARG A 257 -13.32 -7.20 10.24
C ARG A 257 -12.15 -6.46 10.89
N CYS A 258 -12.40 -5.43 11.70
CA CYS A 258 -11.34 -4.68 12.38
C CYS A 258 -10.55 -5.57 13.36
N CYS A 259 -11.22 -6.45 14.12
CA CYS A 259 -10.54 -7.38 15.04
C CYS A 259 -9.58 -8.33 14.31
N CYS A 260 -9.92 -8.79 13.10
CA CYS A 260 -9.04 -9.64 12.29
C CYS A 260 -7.85 -8.88 11.67
N CYS A 261 -7.93 -7.55 11.54
CA CYS A 261 -6.87 -6.72 10.96
C CYS A 261 -5.85 -6.21 12.01
N CYS A 262 -6.24 -6.10 13.28
CA CYS A 262 -5.36 -5.59 14.35
C CYS A 262 -4.63 -6.66 15.17
N ALA A 263 -4.91 -7.96 14.96
CA ALA A 263 -4.22 -9.02 15.70
C ALA A 263 -2.82 -9.29 15.11
N PRO A 264 -1.71 -9.15 15.88
CA PRO A 264 -0.42 -9.68 15.45
C PRO A 264 -0.56 -11.20 15.27
N ALA A 265 0.07 -11.74 14.23
CA ALA A 265 -0.03 -13.14 13.79
C ALA A 265 0.40 -14.21 14.83
N ALA A 266 0.67 -13.83 16.08
CA ALA A 266 1.16 -14.71 17.15
C ALA A 266 0.10 -15.09 18.21
N LEU A 267 -1.15 -14.62 18.13
CA LEU A 267 -2.20 -14.97 19.11
C LEU A 267 -3.49 -15.50 18.48
N LEU A 268 -3.42 -16.09 17.28
CA LEU A 268 -4.49 -16.94 16.77
C LEU A 268 -4.48 -18.27 17.54
N LEU A 269 -5.02 -18.25 18.76
CA LEU A 269 -5.52 -19.47 19.39
C LEU A 269 -6.62 -20.08 18.49
N PRO A 270 -6.56 -21.38 18.22
CA PRO A 270 -7.57 -22.08 17.44
C PRO A 270 -8.79 -22.34 18.33
N SER A 271 -9.67 -21.34 18.51
CA SER A 271 -10.91 -21.56 19.28
C SER A 271 -12.13 -20.74 18.87
N CYS A 272 -12.04 -19.83 17.91
CA CYS A 272 -13.21 -19.03 17.49
C CYS A 272 -14.05 -19.62 16.35
N CYS A 273 -13.67 -20.78 15.80
CA CYS A 273 -14.45 -21.49 14.77
C CYS A 273 -14.69 -22.95 15.15
N ALA A 274 -15.48 -23.19 16.21
CA ALA A 274 -16.22 -24.44 16.33
C ALA A 274 -17.71 -24.12 16.15
N PRO A 275 -18.40 -24.67 15.15
CA PRO A 275 -19.85 -24.61 15.10
C PRO A 275 -20.39 -25.44 16.28
N ALA A 276 -21.21 -24.82 17.13
CA ALA A 276 -22.02 -25.55 18.09
C ALA A 276 -22.99 -26.45 17.29
N ALA A 277 -22.77 -27.75 17.39
CA ALA A 277 -23.73 -28.79 17.04
C ALA A 277 -24.15 -29.49 18.34
#